data_AF-A0A1Y2MIY2-F1
#
_entry.id   AF-A0A1Y2MIY2-F1
#
_cell.length_a   1.000
_cell.length_b   1.000
_cell.length_c   1.000
_cell.angle_alpha   90.00
_cell.angle_beta   90.00
_cell.angle_gamma   90.00
#
_symmetry.space_group_name_H-M   'P 1'
#
loop_
_entity.id
_entity.type
_entity.pdbx_description
1 polymer ?
#
loop_
_entity_poly.entity_id
_entity_poly.type
_entity_poly.pdbx_seq_one_letter_code
_entity_poly.pdbx_strand_id
1 'polypeptide(L)'
;MSNNDPPTASRADDPGPARPRSANARRWPRRAAVAVGAVVALGISVFAPANGRAVLRTADEASSTADPPYLQVDDRFLAAGGEPFFWMADTAWAMLGKLGTDEITEYLDIRAEQGFNVVQTVAMFPQAGAESPGDTVEAAADNDEFWDRVEFAIDAAAARGMYLAIHPVWGDKQTGSVIDESSARGYGEFLGERFGAYDNVTWTLGGDHPADGEEQLWTELAEGLDATGGTQVKTYHPRGDQSSATWFAQAEFISIVRFR
;
A
#
# COMPACT_ATOMS: atom_id res chain seq x y z
N MET A 1 58.00 -37.72 19.15
CA MET A 1 57.28 -36.67 18.42
C MET A 1 55.93 -36.52 19.09
N SER A 2 55.68 -35.32 19.62
CA SER A 2 54.53 -34.94 20.44
C SER A 2 53.36 -34.48 19.57
N ASN A 3 52.17 -34.43 20.20
CA ASN A 3 50.90 -33.79 19.81
C ASN A 3 49.87 -34.82 19.30
N ASN A 4 48.88 -35.31 20.07
CA ASN A 4 47.83 -34.64 20.87
C ASN A 4 46.99 -33.64 20.06
N ASP A 5 45.97 -34.16 19.38
CA ASP A 5 44.81 -33.38 18.92
C ASP A 5 43.83 -33.16 20.08
N PRO A 6 43.33 -31.92 20.30
CA PRO A 6 42.30 -31.64 21.29
C PRO A 6 40.88 -31.85 20.72
N PRO A 7 39.86 -32.05 21.60
CA PRO A 7 38.50 -32.38 21.20
C PRO A 7 37.69 -31.15 20.76
N THR A 8 36.67 -31.43 19.94
CA THR A 8 35.66 -30.50 19.43
C THR A 8 34.86 -29.85 20.55
N ALA A 9 34.85 -28.52 20.58
CA ALA A 9 33.98 -27.72 21.44
C ALA A 9 32.67 -27.41 20.70
N SER A 10 31.55 -27.91 21.25
CA SER A 10 30.20 -27.49 20.91
C SER A 10 30.00 -26.01 21.25
N ARG A 11 29.64 -25.20 20.27
CA ARG A 11 29.20 -23.82 20.52
C ARG A 11 27.70 -23.83 20.74
N ALA A 12 27.31 -23.32 21.90
CA ALA A 12 25.94 -23.23 22.37
C ALA A 12 25.08 -22.36 21.46
N ASP A 13 23.82 -22.78 21.30
CA ASP A 13 22.72 -22.00 20.74
C ASP A 13 22.50 -20.74 21.58
N ASP A 14 22.60 -19.58 20.95
CA ASP A 14 22.23 -18.29 21.52
C ASP A 14 20.80 -17.97 21.04
N PRO A 15 19.78 -17.94 21.92
CA PRO A 15 18.43 -17.60 21.52
C PRO A 15 18.35 -16.09 21.31
N GLY A 16 18.30 -15.67 20.04
CA GLY A 16 18.01 -14.28 19.67
C GLY A 16 16.73 -13.75 20.33
N PRO A 17 16.61 -12.42 20.51
CA PRO A 17 15.58 -11.82 21.34
C PRO A 17 14.17 -12.13 20.84
N ALA A 18 13.30 -12.49 21.77
CA ALA A 18 11.90 -12.81 21.54
C ALA A 18 11.15 -11.63 20.88
N ARG A 19 10.49 -11.91 19.75
CA ARG A 19 9.60 -10.96 19.06
C ARG A 19 8.42 -10.57 19.96
N PRO A 20 8.03 -9.28 20.04
CA PRO A 20 6.75 -8.92 20.62
C PRO A 20 5.64 -9.48 19.71
N ARG A 21 4.78 -10.32 20.28
CA ARG A 21 3.56 -10.81 19.63
C ARG A 21 2.60 -9.63 19.44
N SER A 22 2.35 -9.21 18.21
CA SER A 22 1.16 -8.41 17.91
C SER A 22 -0.06 -9.33 18.02
N ALA A 23 -0.80 -9.18 19.12
CA ALA A 23 -2.08 -9.83 19.30
C ALA A 23 -3.15 -8.96 18.65
N ASN A 24 -3.61 -9.32 17.45
CA ASN A 24 -4.98 -9.11 16.95
C ASN A 24 -5.17 -9.64 15.52
N ALA A 25 -5.10 -10.96 15.33
CA ALA A 25 -5.76 -11.58 14.17
C ALA A 25 -7.27 -11.60 14.44
N ARG A 26 -7.99 -10.58 13.97
CA ARG A 26 -9.47 -10.54 14.03
C ARG A 26 -10.04 -11.20 12.78
N ARG A 27 -10.67 -12.35 12.98
CA ARG A 27 -11.49 -13.04 11.97
C ARG A 27 -12.73 -12.19 11.62
N TRP A 28 -13.07 -12.14 10.33
CA TRP A 28 -14.25 -11.47 9.76
C TRP A 28 -15.53 -11.57 10.61
N PRO A 29 -16.22 -10.46 10.91
CA PRO A 29 -17.53 -10.51 11.53
C PRO A 29 -18.64 -10.71 10.48
N ARG A 30 -19.51 -11.69 10.73
CA ARG A 30 -20.83 -11.76 10.10
C ARG A 30 -21.70 -10.61 10.62
N ARG A 31 -22.34 -9.90 9.68
CA ARG A 31 -23.21 -8.74 9.87
C ARG A 31 -24.11 -8.85 11.12
N ALA A 32 -24.05 -7.85 11.98
CA ALA A 32 -25.07 -7.58 13.00
C ALA A 32 -25.52 -6.12 12.89
N ALA A 33 -26.82 -5.92 12.71
CA ALA A 33 -27.45 -4.62 12.63
C ALA A 33 -27.42 -3.91 14.00
N VAL A 34 -27.08 -2.62 14.02
CA VAL A 34 -27.20 -1.75 15.19
C VAL A 34 -28.31 -0.73 14.96
N ALA A 35 -29.24 -0.69 15.91
CA ALA A 35 -30.36 0.25 15.95
C ALA A 35 -29.89 1.67 16.34
N VAL A 36 -30.47 2.65 15.66
CA VAL A 36 -30.22 4.09 15.81
C VAL A 36 -30.84 4.60 17.12
N GLY A 37 -30.03 5.22 17.98
CA GLY A 37 -30.47 6.05 19.09
C GLY A 37 -30.26 7.53 18.75
N ALA A 38 -31.34 8.28 18.56
CA ALA A 38 -31.32 9.70 18.26
C ALA A 38 -31.01 10.54 19.51
N VAL A 39 -30.12 11.52 19.40
CA VAL A 39 -30.00 12.63 20.34
C VAL A 39 -30.12 13.93 19.56
N VAL A 40 -31.17 14.69 19.88
CA VAL A 40 -31.46 16.03 19.36
C VAL A 40 -30.68 17.04 20.18
N ALA A 41 -29.90 17.89 19.53
CA ALA A 41 -29.39 19.14 20.10
C ALA A 41 -29.62 20.29 19.12
N LEU A 42 -30.51 21.21 19.51
CA LEU A 42 -30.76 22.48 18.84
C LEU A 42 -29.53 23.40 18.99
N GLY A 43 -29.01 23.90 17.88
CA GLY A 43 -27.98 24.94 17.83
C GLY A 43 -28.22 25.88 16.65
N ILE A 44 -28.31 27.17 16.95
CA ILE A 44 -28.74 28.29 16.09
C ILE A 44 -27.86 28.46 14.85
N SER A 45 -28.47 28.56 13.66
CA SER A 45 -27.77 28.84 12.40
C SER A 45 -27.42 30.32 12.26
N VAL A 46 -26.15 30.62 12.00
CA VAL A 46 -25.69 31.87 11.39
C VAL A 46 -25.08 31.52 10.03
N PHE A 47 -25.67 32.02 8.95
CA PHE A 47 -25.17 31.84 7.59
C PHE A 47 -23.94 32.71 7.34
N ALA A 48 -22.83 32.10 6.94
CA ALA A 48 -21.72 32.75 6.26
C ALA A 48 -21.33 31.91 5.02
N PRO A 49 -21.00 32.52 3.86
CA PRO A 49 -20.68 31.77 2.66
C PRO A 49 -19.24 31.25 2.78
N ALA A 50 -19.05 29.93 2.79
CA ALA A 50 -17.74 29.31 2.78
C ALA A 50 -17.39 28.84 1.37
N ASN A 51 -16.56 29.63 0.68
CA ASN A 51 -15.75 29.13 -0.43
C ASN A 51 -14.74 28.10 0.11
N GLY A 52 -14.58 26.99 -0.62
CA GLY A 52 -13.44 26.06 -0.60
C GLY A 52 -12.87 25.66 0.77
N ARG A 53 -13.20 24.47 1.25
CA ARG A 53 -12.46 23.82 2.35
C ARG A 53 -11.82 22.54 1.85
N ALA A 54 -10.50 22.60 1.64
CA ALA A 54 -9.64 21.44 1.77
C ALA A 54 -9.88 20.82 3.15
N VAL A 55 -10.12 19.51 3.19
CA VAL A 55 -10.25 18.77 4.44
C VAL A 55 -8.82 18.53 4.95
N LEU A 56 -8.27 19.52 5.65
CA LEU A 56 -7.07 19.30 6.45
C LEU A 56 -7.47 18.38 7.62
N ARG A 57 -7.03 17.12 7.60
CA ARG A 57 -7.01 16.31 8.83
C ARG A 57 -6.05 17.01 9.80
N THR A 58 -6.55 17.46 10.93
CA THR A 58 -5.70 17.87 12.05
C THR A 58 -4.88 16.66 12.46
N ALA A 59 -3.56 16.78 12.41
CA ALA A 59 -2.64 15.76 12.88
C ALA A 59 -3.04 15.35 14.30
N ASP A 60 -3.48 14.12 14.46
CA ASP A 60 -3.69 13.52 15.78
C ASP A 60 -2.28 13.24 16.35
N GLU A 61 -2.01 13.72 17.57
CA GLU A 61 -0.71 13.59 18.26
C GLU A 61 -0.46 12.15 18.78
N ALA A 62 -0.48 11.19 17.86
CA ALA A 62 -0.05 9.82 18.13
C ALA A 62 0.53 9.13 16.88
N SER A 63 1.26 9.87 16.04
CA SER A 63 2.19 9.26 15.10
C SER A 63 3.54 9.11 15.79
N SER A 64 4.11 7.91 15.75
CA SER A 64 5.47 7.68 16.22
C SER A 64 6.39 8.58 15.39
N THR A 65 7.41 9.19 16.00
CA THR A 65 8.36 10.08 15.29
C THR A 65 9.23 9.35 14.25
N ALA A 66 8.87 8.12 13.85
CA ALA A 66 9.62 7.26 12.95
C ALA A 66 8.97 7.10 11.56
N ASP A 67 7.67 7.34 11.42
CA ASP A 67 6.95 7.14 10.15
C ASP A 67 7.02 8.41 9.28
N PRO A 68 7.21 8.28 7.95
CA PRO A 68 7.20 9.45 7.08
C PRO A 68 5.79 10.06 7.08
N PRO A 69 5.66 11.39 6.97
CA PRO A 69 4.36 12.05 7.04
C PRO A 69 3.40 11.58 5.94
N TYR A 70 2.10 11.64 6.20
CA TYR A 70 1.11 11.37 5.17
C TYR A 70 1.33 12.20 3.88
N LEU A 71 1.32 11.53 2.71
CA LEU A 71 1.50 12.17 1.41
C LEU A 71 0.21 12.84 0.93
N GLN A 72 0.31 14.11 0.56
CA GLN A 72 -0.80 14.95 0.09
C GLN A 72 -0.55 15.44 -1.33
N VAL A 73 -1.64 15.69 -2.06
CA VAL A 73 -1.61 16.38 -3.35
C VAL A 73 -1.99 17.84 -3.12
N ASP A 74 -1.11 18.75 -3.52
CA ASP A 74 -1.30 20.20 -3.47
C ASP A 74 -1.27 20.77 -4.90
N ASP A 75 -2.45 20.83 -5.52
CA ASP A 75 -2.69 21.21 -6.93
C ASP A 75 -1.81 20.42 -7.91
N ARG A 76 -0.61 20.93 -8.23
CA ARG A 76 0.34 20.35 -9.18
C ARG A 76 1.53 19.64 -8.54
N PHE A 77 1.64 19.70 -7.22
CA PHE A 77 2.78 19.19 -6.48
C PHE A 77 2.35 18.19 -5.41
N LEU A 78 3.32 17.45 -4.88
CA LEU A 78 3.12 16.63 -3.72
C LEU A 78 3.69 17.33 -2.50
N ALA A 79 3.07 17.11 -1.35
CA ALA A 79 3.54 17.59 -0.06
C ALA A 79 3.50 16.46 0.97
N ALA A 80 4.45 16.45 1.89
CA ALA A 80 4.47 15.54 3.03
C ALA A 80 4.75 16.36 4.29
N GLY A 81 3.85 16.32 5.27
CA GLY A 81 3.99 17.10 6.50
C GLY A 81 3.97 18.61 6.30
N GLY A 82 3.35 19.09 5.21
CA GLY A 82 3.29 20.51 4.83
C GLY A 82 4.49 21.02 4.03
N GLU A 83 5.48 20.17 3.75
CA GLU A 83 6.66 20.53 2.96
C GLU A 83 6.61 19.91 1.55
N PRO A 84 7.17 20.57 0.50
CA PRO A 84 7.21 20.00 -0.84
C PRO A 84 7.89 18.63 -0.89
N PHE A 85 7.23 17.67 -1.51
CA PHE A 85 7.71 16.30 -1.69
C PHE A 85 8.09 16.06 -3.15
N PHE A 86 9.38 15.88 -3.42
CA PHE A 86 9.85 15.49 -4.75
C PHE A 86 9.86 13.96 -4.88
N TRP A 87 9.00 13.41 -5.72
CA TRP A 87 8.89 11.96 -5.95
C TRP A 87 10.09 11.43 -6.73
N MET A 88 11.07 10.85 -6.03
CA MET A 88 12.24 10.18 -6.59
C MET A 88 12.12 8.67 -6.37
N ALA A 89 11.61 7.98 -7.39
CA ALA A 89 11.25 6.56 -7.28
C ALA A 89 12.25 5.62 -7.95
N ASP A 90 12.51 4.49 -7.28
CA ASP A 90 13.06 3.30 -7.95
C ASP A 90 11.94 2.31 -8.30
N THR A 91 12.23 1.33 -9.16
CA THR A 91 11.29 0.34 -9.66
C THR A 91 11.73 -1.08 -9.32
N ALA A 92 11.03 -1.73 -8.37
CA ALA A 92 11.23 -3.11 -7.98
C ALA A 92 9.92 -3.90 -8.05
N TRP A 93 9.45 -4.17 -9.28
CA TRP A 93 8.15 -4.79 -9.53
C TRP A 93 7.93 -6.08 -8.76
N ALA A 94 8.91 -6.99 -8.80
CA ALA A 94 8.79 -8.31 -8.21
C ALA A 94 9.14 -8.38 -6.71
N MET A 95 9.48 -7.25 -6.06
CA MET A 95 10.02 -7.23 -4.69
C MET A 95 9.18 -8.05 -3.72
N LEU A 96 7.87 -7.83 -3.67
CA LEU A 96 6.96 -8.45 -2.71
C LEU A 96 6.75 -9.95 -2.94
N GLY A 97 6.82 -10.40 -4.20
CA GLY A 97 6.66 -11.80 -4.58
C GLY A 97 7.97 -12.58 -4.70
N LYS A 98 9.13 -11.94 -4.56
CA LYS A 98 10.42 -12.59 -4.86
C LYS A 98 11.45 -12.51 -3.74
N LEU A 99 11.48 -11.41 -3.00
CA LEU A 99 12.52 -11.18 -2.00
C LEU A 99 12.05 -11.65 -0.62
N GLY A 100 12.98 -12.22 0.15
CA GLY A 100 12.81 -12.42 1.59
C GLY A 100 12.98 -11.11 2.37
N THR A 101 12.66 -11.11 3.68
CA THR A 101 12.73 -9.91 4.54
C THR A 101 14.14 -9.30 4.61
N ASP A 102 15.18 -10.14 4.63
CA ASP A 102 16.57 -9.69 4.68
C ASP A 102 16.98 -9.00 3.36
N GLU A 103 16.57 -9.56 2.22
CA GLU A 103 16.83 -9.01 0.89
C GLU A 103 16.04 -7.71 0.64
N ILE A 104 14.79 -7.62 1.14
CA ILE A 104 14.01 -6.37 1.12
C ILE A 104 14.74 -5.28 1.91
N THR A 105 15.24 -5.63 3.10
CA THR A 105 15.98 -4.70 3.96
C THR A 105 17.24 -4.18 3.25
N GLU A 106 18.05 -5.09 2.71
CA GLU A 106 19.26 -4.74 1.96
C GLU A 106 18.95 -3.86 0.75
N TYR A 107 17.94 -4.22 -0.04
CA TYR A 107 17.51 -3.42 -1.19
C TYR A 107 17.13 -1.99 -0.74
N LEU A 108 16.26 -1.86 0.26
CA LEU A 108 15.79 -0.56 0.75
C LEU A 108 16.92 0.29 1.33
N ASP A 109 17.88 -0.31 2.05
CA ASP A 109 19.08 0.39 2.53
C ASP A 109 19.86 1.01 1.38
N ILE A 110 20.16 0.21 0.35
CA ILE A 110 20.91 0.68 -0.82
C ILE A 110 20.13 1.79 -1.54
N ARG A 111 18.80 1.68 -1.66
CA ARG A 111 17.98 2.71 -2.33
C ARG A 111 17.93 4.01 -1.55
N ALA A 112 17.81 3.93 -0.22
CA ALA A 112 17.84 5.10 0.65
C ALA A 112 19.19 5.83 0.57
N GLU A 113 20.32 5.09 0.57
CA GLU A 113 21.66 5.65 0.37
C GLU A 113 21.84 6.36 -0.98
N GLN A 114 21.11 5.92 -2.00
CA GLN A 114 21.10 6.52 -3.34
C GLN A 114 20.15 7.72 -3.46
N GLY A 115 19.39 8.04 -2.41
CA GLY A 115 18.47 9.19 -2.36
C GLY A 115 17.10 8.93 -2.97
N PHE A 116 16.72 7.67 -3.21
CA PHE A 116 15.34 7.34 -3.53
C PHE A 116 14.46 7.49 -2.29
N ASN A 117 13.25 8.04 -2.48
CA ASN A 117 12.26 8.19 -1.41
C ASN A 117 10.95 7.45 -1.71
N VAL A 118 10.82 6.83 -2.89
CA VAL A 118 9.70 5.96 -3.23
C VAL A 118 10.22 4.68 -3.88
N VAL A 119 9.58 3.54 -3.59
CA VAL A 119 9.77 2.30 -4.35
C VAL A 119 8.44 1.90 -4.97
N GLN A 120 8.46 1.73 -6.29
CA GLN A 120 7.33 1.15 -7.01
C GLN A 120 7.43 -0.38 -7.01
N THR A 121 6.36 -1.03 -6.61
CA THR A 121 6.30 -2.49 -6.52
C THR A 121 4.90 -3.02 -6.80
N VAL A 122 4.74 -4.32 -6.90
CA VAL A 122 3.50 -5.00 -7.27
C VAL A 122 3.26 -6.14 -6.29
N ALA A 123 2.06 -6.22 -5.72
CA ALA A 123 1.68 -7.33 -4.85
C ALA A 123 1.48 -8.62 -5.67
N MET A 124 0.64 -8.59 -6.70
CA MET A 124 0.45 -9.73 -7.60
C MET A 124 1.11 -9.45 -8.95
N PHE A 125 2.29 -10.04 -9.19
CA PHE A 125 3.07 -9.81 -10.41
C PHE A 125 3.31 -11.12 -11.17
N PRO A 126 2.86 -11.27 -12.42
CA PRO A 126 2.95 -12.54 -13.15
C PRO A 126 4.32 -12.79 -13.79
N GLN A 127 5.35 -12.00 -13.44
CA GLN A 127 6.60 -11.90 -14.20
C GLN A 127 7.82 -12.02 -13.27
N ALA A 128 9.00 -12.11 -13.88
CA ALA A 128 10.31 -12.14 -13.21
C ALA A 128 10.50 -13.26 -12.16
N GLY A 129 9.67 -14.30 -12.21
CA GLY A 129 9.68 -15.42 -11.27
C GLY A 129 9.17 -15.04 -9.87
N ALA A 130 8.35 -13.99 -9.75
CA ALA A 130 7.65 -13.67 -8.53
C ALA A 130 6.62 -14.78 -8.20
N GLU A 131 6.56 -15.16 -6.94
CA GLU A 131 5.51 -16.02 -6.39
C GLU A 131 4.22 -15.22 -6.30
N SER A 132 3.10 -15.83 -6.71
CA SER A 132 1.78 -15.24 -6.55
C SER A 132 1.19 -15.63 -5.19
N PRO A 133 0.57 -14.69 -4.45
CA PRO A 133 -0.13 -15.04 -3.20
C PRO A 133 -1.35 -15.94 -3.43
N GLY A 134 -1.89 -15.98 -4.66
CA GLY A 134 -2.99 -16.84 -5.07
C GLY A 134 -3.25 -16.74 -6.57
N ASP A 135 -4.07 -17.65 -7.10
CA ASP A 135 -4.49 -17.64 -8.53
C ASP A 135 -5.60 -16.62 -8.81
N THR A 136 -6.32 -16.19 -7.78
CA THR A 136 -7.31 -15.09 -7.81
C THR A 136 -7.06 -14.13 -6.65
N VAL A 137 -7.65 -12.94 -6.70
CA VAL A 137 -7.56 -11.97 -5.61
C VAL A 137 -8.19 -12.46 -4.30
N GLU A 138 -9.24 -13.29 -4.36
CA GLU A 138 -9.85 -13.91 -3.18
C GLU A 138 -8.93 -14.96 -2.57
N ALA A 139 -8.32 -15.81 -3.39
CA ALA A 139 -7.34 -16.79 -2.91
C ALA A 139 -6.10 -16.11 -2.34
N ALA A 140 -5.69 -14.98 -2.95
CA ALA A 140 -4.60 -14.17 -2.44
C ALA A 140 -4.91 -13.61 -1.04
N ALA A 141 -6.14 -13.18 -0.77
CA ALA A 141 -6.54 -12.63 0.53
C ALA A 141 -6.37 -13.62 1.70
N ASP A 142 -6.37 -14.92 1.43
CA ASP A 142 -6.15 -15.98 2.43
C ASP A 142 -4.65 -16.25 2.72
N ASN A 143 -3.73 -15.61 2.00
CA ASN A 143 -2.28 -15.83 2.13
C ASN A 143 -1.62 -14.88 3.15
N ASP A 144 -1.86 -15.14 4.44
CA ASP A 144 -1.33 -14.30 5.52
C ASP A 144 0.21 -14.17 5.49
N GLU A 145 0.95 -15.23 5.15
CA GLU A 145 2.42 -15.17 5.10
C GLU A 145 2.92 -14.14 4.07
N PHE A 146 2.28 -14.09 2.90
CA PHE A 146 2.59 -13.10 1.89
C PHE A 146 2.27 -11.69 2.38
N TRP A 147 1.09 -11.48 2.97
CA TRP A 147 0.67 -10.14 3.40
C TRP A 147 1.42 -9.64 4.65
N ASP A 148 1.88 -10.54 5.52
CA ASP A 148 2.81 -10.23 6.62
C ASP A 148 4.16 -9.74 6.05
N ARG A 149 4.62 -10.31 4.93
CA ARG A 149 5.82 -9.83 4.23
C ARG A 149 5.61 -8.46 3.57
N VAL A 150 4.41 -8.19 3.04
CA VAL A 150 4.06 -6.86 2.54
C VAL A 150 4.07 -5.84 3.68
N GLU A 151 3.46 -6.16 4.82
CA GLU A 151 3.48 -5.34 6.03
C GLU A 151 4.92 -5.05 6.49
N PHE A 152 5.77 -6.09 6.56
CA PHE A 152 7.20 -5.91 6.85
C PHE A 152 7.88 -4.95 5.87
N ALA A 153 7.60 -5.05 4.57
CA ALA A 153 8.20 -4.17 3.58
C ALA A 153 7.77 -2.70 3.76
N ILE A 154 6.51 -2.48 4.13
CA ILE A 154 5.97 -1.15 4.42
C ILE A 154 6.68 -0.54 5.64
N ASP A 155 6.79 -1.29 6.74
CA ASP A 155 7.51 -0.85 7.95
C ASP A 155 9.01 -0.61 7.67
N ALA A 156 9.64 -1.50 6.91
CA ALA A 156 11.04 -1.37 6.55
C ALA A 156 11.29 -0.13 5.68
N ALA A 157 10.36 0.22 4.79
CA ALA A 157 10.44 1.46 4.01
C ALA A 157 10.22 2.69 4.91
N ALA A 158 9.24 2.65 5.82
CA ALA A 158 8.95 3.74 6.75
C ALA A 158 10.18 4.06 7.63
N ALA A 159 10.86 3.04 8.14
CA ALA A 159 12.09 3.19 8.93
C ALA A 159 13.24 3.91 8.20
N ARG A 160 13.15 4.03 6.86
CA ARG A 160 14.11 4.73 5.98
C ARG A 160 13.55 6.04 5.42
N GLY A 161 12.38 6.48 5.88
CA GLY A 161 11.67 7.66 5.36
C GLY A 161 11.19 7.48 3.93
N MET A 162 10.95 6.24 3.49
CA MET A 162 10.53 5.90 2.13
C MET A 162 9.06 5.49 2.06
N TYR A 163 8.46 5.71 0.90
CA TYR A 163 7.10 5.29 0.57
C TYR A 163 7.11 4.08 -0.35
N LEU A 164 6.08 3.24 -0.25
CA LEU A 164 5.79 2.21 -1.24
C LEU A 164 4.64 2.64 -2.14
N ALA A 165 4.90 2.66 -3.45
CA ALA A 165 3.89 2.80 -4.49
C ALA A 165 3.48 1.40 -4.97
N ILE A 166 2.46 0.86 -4.33
CA ILE A 166 2.05 -0.53 -4.48
C ILE A 166 1.00 -0.62 -5.58
N HIS A 167 1.24 -1.49 -6.56
CA HIS A 167 0.20 -1.96 -7.45
C HIS A 167 -0.51 -3.14 -6.77
N PRO A 168 -1.82 -3.05 -6.48
CA PRO A 168 -2.58 -4.17 -5.92
C PRO A 168 -2.45 -5.45 -6.74
N VAL A 169 -2.43 -5.30 -8.06
CA VAL A 169 -2.42 -6.37 -9.05
C VAL A 169 -1.86 -5.79 -10.35
N TRP A 170 -1.10 -6.56 -11.13
CA TRP A 170 -0.56 -6.07 -12.40
C TRP A 170 -1.57 -6.22 -13.53
N GLY A 171 -2.06 -5.13 -14.12
CA GLY A 171 -3.09 -5.18 -15.15
C GLY A 171 -2.80 -6.14 -16.31
N ASP A 172 -1.63 -6.04 -16.96
CA ASP A 172 -1.30 -6.89 -18.11
C ASP A 172 -1.38 -8.39 -17.73
N LYS A 173 -2.29 -9.10 -18.43
CA LYS A 173 -2.60 -10.54 -18.29
C LYS A 173 -3.35 -10.95 -17.02
N GLN A 174 -3.53 -10.07 -16.04
CA GLN A 174 -4.28 -10.41 -14.82
C GLN A 174 -5.73 -9.93 -14.85
N THR A 175 -6.07 -8.90 -15.65
CA THR A 175 -7.48 -8.52 -15.84
C THR A 175 -8.24 -9.64 -16.58
N GLY A 176 -9.42 -9.97 -16.05
CA GLY A 176 -10.27 -11.07 -16.53
C GLY A 176 -9.78 -12.48 -16.16
N SER A 177 -8.63 -12.62 -15.49
CA SER A 177 -8.08 -13.93 -15.08
C SER A 177 -7.87 -14.05 -13.57
N VAL A 178 -7.25 -13.05 -12.95
CA VAL A 178 -6.96 -12.98 -11.51
C VAL A 178 -7.90 -12.00 -10.81
N ILE A 179 -8.25 -10.93 -11.51
CA ILE A 179 -9.18 -9.88 -11.06
C ILE A 179 -10.17 -9.54 -12.17
N ASP A 180 -11.42 -9.29 -11.79
CA ASP A 180 -12.48 -8.78 -12.65
C ASP A 180 -13.35 -7.75 -11.89
N GLU A 181 -14.35 -7.18 -12.57
CA GLU A 181 -15.25 -6.18 -11.96
C GLU A 181 -15.97 -6.72 -10.71
N SER A 182 -16.30 -8.02 -10.67
CA SER A 182 -17.06 -8.61 -9.55
C SER A 182 -16.22 -8.81 -8.29
N SER A 183 -14.90 -8.97 -8.45
CA SER A 183 -13.93 -9.24 -7.39
C SER A 183 -13.18 -7.99 -6.92
N ALA A 184 -13.07 -6.98 -7.79
CA ALA A 184 -12.27 -5.77 -7.57
C ALA A 184 -12.61 -5.03 -6.26
N ARG A 185 -13.91 -4.81 -6.00
CA ARG A 185 -14.38 -4.11 -4.79
C ARG A 185 -13.94 -4.81 -3.51
N GLY A 186 -14.21 -6.11 -3.42
CA GLY A 186 -13.89 -6.91 -2.23
C GLY A 186 -12.37 -7.01 -2.00
N TYR A 187 -11.59 -7.10 -3.08
CA TYR A 187 -10.14 -7.06 -2.97
C TYR A 187 -9.62 -5.71 -2.48
N GLY A 188 -10.18 -4.60 -2.98
CA GLY A 188 -9.87 -3.26 -2.48
C GLY A 188 -10.19 -3.11 -0.99
N GLU A 189 -11.36 -3.60 -0.55
CA GLU A 189 -11.76 -3.57 0.87
C GLU A 189 -10.79 -4.33 1.77
N PHE A 190 -10.34 -5.52 1.33
CA PHE A 190 -9.34 -6.29 2.05
C PHE A 190 -8.02 -5.51 2.21
N LEU A 191 -7.51 -4.93 1.13
CA LEU A 191 -6.28 -4.14 1.17
C LEU A 191 -6.44 -2.86 1.98
N GLY A 192 -7.58 -2.20 1.89
CA GLY A 192 -7.91 -1.01 2.68
C GLY A 192 -8.01 -1.33 4.17
N GLU A 193 -8.61 -2.47 4.56
CA GLU A 193 -8.67 -2.90 5.97
C GLU A 193 -7.27 -3.15 6.53
N ARG A 194 -6.40 -3.77 5.73
CA ARG A 194 -5.07 -4.19 6.17
C ARG A 194 -4.03 -3.08 6.13
N PHE A 195 -4.03 -2.27 5.07
CA PHE A 195 -2.96 -1.31 4.79
C PHE A 195 -3.43 0.15 4.76
N GLY A 196 -4.72 0.43 4.92
CA GLY A 196 -5.28 1.80 4.80
C GLY A 196 -4.80 2.79 5.86
N ALA A 197 -4.23 2.30 6.97
CA ALA A 197 -3.69 3.14 8.05
C ALA A 197 -2.21 3.52 7.87
N TYR A 198 -1.51 2.98 6.87
CA TYR A 198 -0.10 3.28 6.63
C TYR A 198 0.05 4.57 5.81
N ASP A 199 0.65 5.59 6.44
CA ASP A 199 0.90 6.90 5.82
C ASP A 199 1.90 6.83 4.66
N ASN A 200 2.79 5.84 4.68
CA ASN A 200 3.86 5.65 3.70
C ASN A 200 3.47 4.74 2.53
N VAL A 201 2.18 4.45 2.34
CA VAL A 201 1.65 3.65 1.24
C VAL A 201 0.88 4.53 0.26
N THR A 202 1.13 4.31 -1.02
CA THR A 202 0.36 4.91 -2.12
C THR A 202 -0.06 3.80 -3.09
N TRP A 203 -1.20 3.98 -3.75
CA TRP A 203 -1.76 2.96 -4.63
C TRP A 203 -1.55 3.32 -6.09
N THR A 204 -1.05 2.36 -6.87
CA THR A 204 -0.93 2.50 -8.32
C THR A 204 -1.77 1.43 -9.01
N LEU A 205 -2.94 1.82 -9.49
CA LEU A 205 -3.84 0.96 -10.24
C LEU A 205 -3.27 0.68 -11.66
N GLY A 206 -3.89 -0.22 -12.42
CA GLY A 206 -3.41 -0.58 -13.75
C GLY A 206 -2.19 -1.51 -13.70
N GLY A 207 -1.15 -1.18 -14.47
CA GLY A 207 0.05 -2.04 -14.60
C GLY A 207 0.31 -2.41 -16.05
N ASP A 208 0.87 -1.47 -16.82
CA ASP A 208 1.12 -1.60 -18.27
C ASP A 208 -0.13 -2.00 -19.08
N HIS A 209 -1.30 -1.51 -18.65
CA HIS A 209 -2.59 -1.95 -19.16
C HIS A 209 -3.53 -0.75 -19.42
N PRO A 210 -4.16 -0.66 -20.61
CA PRO A 210 -5.18 0.35 -20.87
C PRO A 210 -6.44 0.07 -20.04
N ALA A 211 -7.21 1.11 -19.69
CA ALA A 211 -8.46 0.93 -18.95
C ALA A 211 -9.70 0.82 -19.84
N ASP A 212 -9.55 0.78 -21.17
CA ASP A 212 -10.66 0.79 -22.13
C ASP A 212 -11.64 -0.38 -21.89
N GLY A 213 -12.88 -0.05 -21.51
CA GLY A 213 -13.92 -1.05 -21.22
C GLY A 213 -13.75 -1.76 -19.87
N GLU A 214 -12.76 -1.38 -19.08
CA GLU A 214 -12.47 -1.90 -17.75
C GLU A 214 -12.48 -0.77 -16.69
N GLU A 215 -12.98 0.42 -17.02
CA GLU A 215 -12.98 1.59 -16.13
C GLU A 215 -13.73 1.31 -14.83
N GLN A 216 -14.82 0.52 -14.90
CA GLN A 216 -15.59 0.12 -13.71
C GLN A 216 -14.79 -0.79 -12.79
N LEU A 217 -14.02 -1.76 -13.33
CA LEU A 217 -13.16 -2.64 -12.53
C LEU A 217 -12.19 -1.81 -11.68
N TRP A 218 -11.49 -0.86 -12.31
CA TRP A 218 -10.51 -0.03 -11.62
C TRP A 218 -11.15 0.96 -10.65
N THR A 219 -12.36 1.43 -10.96
CA THR A 219 -13.16 2.28 -10.05
C THR A 219 -13.58 1.48 -8.80
N GLU A 220 -14.11 0.27 -8.97
CA GLU A 220 -14.51 -0.59 -7.84
C GLU A 220 -13.31 -0.94 -6.94
N LEU A 221 -12.15 -1.21 -7.52
CA LEU A 221 -10.91 -1.44 -6.76
C LEU A 221 -10.53 -0.19 -5.96
N ALA A 222 -10.58 1.00 -6.58
CA ALA A 222 -10.24 2.26 -5.93
C ALA A 222 -11.20 2.58 -4.77
N GLU A 223 -12.51 2.41 -4.98
CA GLU A 223 -13.52 2.63 -3.95
C GLU A 223 -13.41 1.61 -2.81
N GLY A 224 -13.05 0.37 -3.12
CA GLY A 224 -12.79 -0.65 -2.10
C GLY A 224 -11.66 -0.26 -1.16
N LEU A 225 -10.56 0.28 -1.71
CA LEU A 225 -9.42 0.78 -0.91
C LEU A 225 -9.83 1.89 0.07
N ASP A 226 -10.84 2.70 -0.29
CA ASP A 226 -11.33 3.81 0.53
C ASP A 226 -12.46 3.42 1.48
N ALA A 227 -13.10 2.28 1.26
CA ALA A 227 -14.28 1.84 2.00
C ALA A 227 -14.04 1.70 3.52
N THR A 228 -12.80 1.47 3.93
CA THR A 228 -12.38 1.32 5.34
C THR A 228 -11.77 2.60 5.92
N GLY A 229 -11.91 3.74 5.23
CA GLY A 229 -11.42 5.05 5.69
C GLY A 229 -10.01 5.41 5.21
N GLY A 230 -9.44 4.58 4.34
CA GLY A 230 -8.22 4.90 3.58
C GLY A 230 -8.40 6.20 2.79
N THR A 231 -7.34 6.98 2.70
CA THR A 231 -7.32 8.22 1.91
C THR A 231 -6.11 8.33 1.01
N GLN A 232 -5.22 7.34 1.07
CA GLN A 232 -3.90 7.32 0.45
C GLN A 232 -3.95 7.75 -1.02
N VAL A 233 -2.90 8.45 -1.45
CA VAL A 233 -2.71 8.90 -2.83
C VAL A 233 -2.86 7.70 -3.77
N LYS A 234 -3.70 7.85 -4.80
CA LYS A 234 -3.85 6.86 -5.87
C LYS A 234 -3.49 7.43 -7.22
N THR A 235 -2.95 6.59 -8.07
CA THR A 235 -2.69 6.88 -9.48
C THR A 235 -2.98 5.64 -10.33
N TYR A 236 -2.84 5.75 -11.64
CA TYR A 236 -3.05 4.65 -12.58
C TYR A 236 -1.84 4.55 -13.50
N HIS A 237 -1.25 3.37 -13.63
CA HIS A 237 -0.13 3.08 -14.51
C HIS A 237 -0.62 2.51 -15.85
N PRO A 238 -0.68 3.34 -16.91
CA PRO A 238 -1.20 2.90 -18.19
C PRO A 238 -0.16 2.09 -18.96
N ARG A 239 -0.55 1.58 -20.13
CA ARG A 239 0.40 1.01 -21.08
C ARG A 239 1.38 2.09 -21.55
N GLY A 240 2.58 1.67 -21.97
CA GLY A 240 3.55 2.58 -22.59
C GLY A 240 2.93 3.31 -23.78
N ASP A 241 3.26 4.60 -23.96
CA ASP A 241 2.68 5.55 -24.92
C ASP A 241 1.32 6.18 -24.56
N GLN A 242 0.80 5.89 -23.36
CA GLN A 242 -0.52 6.33 -22.91
C GLN A 242 -0.44 7.15 -21.61
N SER A 243 -1.52 7.88 -21.33
CA SER A 243 -1.69 8.66 -20.11
C SER A 243 -2.96 8.23 -19.38
N SER A 244 -2.91 8.15 -18.05
CA SER A 244 -4.09 7.86 -17.23
C SER A 244 -5.19 8.92 -17.37
N ALA A 245 -4.83 10.14 -17.81
CA ALA A 245 -5.80 11.20 -18.09
C ALA A 245 -6.80 10.83 -19.20
N THR A 246 -6.48 9.86 -20.05
CA THR A 246 -7.40 9.39 -21.10
C THR A 246 -8.71 8.85 -20.51
N TRP A 247 -8.65 8.15 -19.38
CA TRP A 247 -9.81 7.53 -18.74
C TRP A 247 -10.22 8.21 -17.44
N PHE A 248 -9.24 8.68 -16.65
CA PHE A 248 -9.47 9.05 -15.26
C PHE A 248 -9.12 10.51 -14.93
N ALA A 249 -9.04 11.41 -15.93
CA ALA A 249 -8.76 12.83 -15.68
C ALA A 249 -9.76 13.53 -14.74
N GLN A 250 -10.99 13.01 -14.64
CA GLN A 250 -12.07 13.55 -13.80
C GLN A 250 -12.46 12.61 -12.66
N ALA A 251 -11.76 11.48 -12.52
CA ALA A 251 -12.05 10.52 -11.46
C ALA A 251 -11.56 11.05 -10.12
N GLU A 252 -12.47 11.22 -9.15
CA GLU A 252 -12.13 11.76 -7.82
C GLU A 252 -11.11 10.89 -7.07
N PHE A 253 -11.05 9.59 -7.38
CA PHE A 253 -10.11 8.66 -6.75
C PHE A 253 -8.67 8.78 -7.29
N ILE A 254 -8.44 9.39 -8.46
CA ILE A 254 -7.09 9.59 -8.99
C ILE A 254 -6.51 10.90 -8.46
N SER A 255 -5.46 10.75 -7.65
CA SER A 255 -4.74 11.86 -7.03
C SER A 255 -3.62 12.41 -7.94
N ILE A 256 -3.00 11.56 -8.77
CA ILE A 256 -1.91 11.95 -9.68
C ILE A 256 -2.15 11.35 -11.08
N VAL A 257 -2.01 12.17 -12.13
CA VAL A 257 -2.01 11.70 -13.53
C VAL A 257 -0.62 11.17 -13.90
N ARG A 258 -0.57 10.01 -14.56
CA ARG A 258 0.67 9.33 -14.92
C ARG A 258 0.74 9.05 -16.42
N PHE A 259 1.95 9.09 -16.96
CA PHE A 259 2.32 8.69 -18.31
C PHE A 259 3.45 7.65 -18.23
N ARG A 260 3.53 6.74 -19.20
CA ARG A 260 4.61 5.76 -19.34
C ARG A 260 5.32 5.89 -20.68
#